data_AF-A0A9W6VDI3-F1
#
_entry.id   AF-A0A9W6VDI3-F1
#
_cell.length_a   1.000
_cell.length_b   1.000
_cell.length_c   1.000
_cell.angle_alpha   90.00
_cell.angle_beta   90.00
_cell.angle_gamma   90.00
#
_symmetry.space_group_name_H-M   'P 1'
#
loop_
_entity.id
_entity.type
_entity.pdbx_description
1 polymer ?
#
loop_
_entity_poly.entity_id
_entity_poly.type
_entity_poly.pdbx_seq_one_letter_code
_entity_poly.pdbx_strand_id
1 'polypeptide(L)'
;MSVTEGLLVRRLVLVCGPVSLASPGPFERVSARPAKAEIDPLLAAHPDVPLVVAGTDADLAAVVVRLLRKGKLASTPVGLVPAEASEVARLWGLPTDHDRALEVALSADPQPVPVARDDAGGVLVGKGTFGALKGMAYCDDTLALRGPARSIEVWPDRELGLAVQVRTGRFKRGETLTTRAFQLACEPARPTRDGVPYPRTVERWTWYRHTEDLQLIGASAQQH
;
A
#
# COMPACT_ATOMS: atom_id res chain seq x y z
N MET A 1 -38.12 -0.58 -23.94
CA MET A 1 -38.05 -0.11 -22.53
C MET A 1 -37.73 -1.32 -21.69
N SER A 2 -36.62 -1.48 -20.99
CA SER A 2 -35.58 -0.59 -20.51
C SER A 2 -34.28 -1.40 -20.37
N VAL A 3 -33.18 -0.96 -20.99
CA VAL A 3 -31.84 -1.41 -20.58
C VAL A 3 -31.25 -0.24 -19.84
N THR A 4 -31.14 -0.39 -18.53
CA THR A 4 -30.50 0.54 -17.62
C THR A 4 -29.06 0.74 -18.10
N GLU A 5 -28.78 1.86 -18.75
CA GLU A 5 -27.43 2.42 -18.84
C GLU A 5 -26.93 2.53 -17.40
N GLY A 6 -26.11 1.56 -16.98
CA GLY A 6 -25.42 1.64 -15.72
C GLY A 6 -24.60 2.92 -15.74
N LEU A 7 -24.92 3.86 -14.84
CA LEU A 7 -24.09 5.03 -14.61
C LEU A 7 -22.66 4.52 -14.37
N LEU A 8 -21.77 4.72 -15.33
CA LEU A 8 -20.34 4.61 -15.10
C LEU A 8 -20.04 5.57 -13.95
N VAL A 9 -19.77 5.03 -12.76
CA VAL A 9 -19.36 5.83 -11.61
C VAL A 9 -18.11 6.58 -12.04
N ARG A 10 -18.22 7.90 -12.16
CA ARG A 10 -17.10 8.74 -12.54
C ARG A 10 -15.99 8.54 -11.50
N ARG A 11 -14.81 8.10 -11.94
CA ARG A 11 -13.61 7.98 -11.10
C ARG A 11 -12.62 9.08 -11.48
N LEU A 12 -11.92 9.63 -10.50
CA LEU A 12 -10.88 10.64 -10.72
C LEU A 12 -9.53 9.94 -10.86
N VAL A 13 -8.92 10.05 -12.05
CA VAL A 13 -7.61 9.46 -12.33
C VAL A 13 -6.51 10.48 -12.01
N LEU A 14 -5.65 10.12 -11.07
CA LEU A 14 -4.45 10.87 -10.70
C LEU A 14 -3.25 10.26 -11.43
N VAL A 15 -2.62 11.03 -12.30
CA VAL A 15 -1.39 10.63 -12.99
C VAL A 15 -0.20 11.22 -12.24
N CYS A 16 0.54 10.36 -11.53
CA CYS A 16 1.61 10.78 -10.63
C CYS A 16 2.95 10.90 -11.36
N GLY A 17 3.63 12.03 -11.18
CA GLY A 17 4.98 12.23 -11.68
C GLY A 17 5.10 12.07 -13.21
N PRO A 18 6.13 11.36 -13.72
CA PRO A 18 6.38 11.23 -15.15
C PRO A 18 5.51 10.19 -15.85
N VAL A 19 4.59 9.52 -15.15
CA VAL A 19 3.72 8.48 -15.72
C VAL A 19 2.92 9.03 -16.90
N SER A 20 2.77 8.21 -17.94
CA SER A 20 1.93 8.51 -19.09
C SER A 20 0.97 7.35 -19.31
N LEU A 21 -0.31 7.69 -19.51
CA LEU A 21 -1.34 6.74 -19.92
C LEU A 21 -1.55 6.88 -21.43
N ALA A 22 -1.66 5.75 -22.13
CA ALA A 22 -1.91 5.73 -23.57
C ALA A 22 -3.35 6.13 -23.91
N SER A 23 -4.30 5.71 -23.07
CA SER A 23 -5.71 6.03 -23.20
C SER A 23 -5.98 7.51 -22.95
N PRO A 24 -6.72 8.23 -23.81
CA PRO A 24 -7.15 9.59 -23.54
C PRO A 24 -8.24 9.61 -22.46
N GLY A 25 -8.20 10.60 -21.57
CA GLY A 25 -9.23 10.76 -20.54
C GLY A 25 -9.02 12.02 -19.69
N PRO A 26 -10.02 12.45 -18.91
CA PRO A 26 -9.84 13.51 -17.93
C PRO A 26 -8.92 13.00 -16.82
N PHE A 27 -7.67 13.43 -16.83
CA PHE A 27 -6.66 13.07 -15.86
C PHE A 27 -6.22 14.31 -15.08
N GLU A 28 -6.09 14.15 -13.76
CA GLU A 28 -5.45 15.15 -12.93
C GLU A 28 -3.97 14.79 -12.79
N ARG A 29 -3.09 15.68 -13.27
CA ARG A 29 -1.64 15.49 -13.10
C ARG A 29 -1.20 16.01 -11.74
N VAL A 30 -0.51 15.15 -11.00
CA VAL A 30 0.06 15.49 -9.69
C VAL A 30 1.54 15.10 -9.64
N SER A 31 2.27 15.67 -8.68
CA SER A 31 3.67 15.32 -8.43
C SER A 31 3.83 13.86 -8.03
N ALA A 32 5.05 13.32 -8.16
CA ALA A 32 5.38 12.03 -7.58
C ALA A 32 5.35 12.12 -6.06
N ARG A 33 4.66 11.17 -5.42
CA ARG A 33 4.31 11.10 -3.99
C ARG A 33 3.54 12.36 -3.59
N PRO A 34 2.35 12.57 -4.17
CA PRO A 34 1.62 13.82 -4.07
C PRO A 34 1.28 14.16 -2.62
N ALA A 35 1.51 15.42 -2.26
CA ALA A 35 1.40 15.86 -0.88
C ALA A 35 -0.01 16.38 -0.55
N LYS A 36 -0.19 16.83 0.70
CA LYS A 36 -1.41 17.47 1.19
C LYS A 36 -1.93 18.56 0.25
N ALA A 37 -1.04 19.41 -0.27
CA ALA A 37 -1.41 20.57 -1.08
C ALA A 37 -2.08 20.19 -2.41
N GLU A 38 -1.81 18.98 -2.91
CA GLU A 38 -2.38 18.48 -4.16
C GLU A 38 -3.61 17.61 -3.91
N ILE A 39 -3.54 16.70 -2.94
CA ILE A 39 -4.62 15.72 -2.72
C ILE A 39 -5.80 16.30 -1.95
N ASP A 40 -5.59 17.13 -0.92
CA ASP A 40 -6.70 17.62 -0.09
C ASP A 40 -7.71 18.48 -0.88
N PRO A 41 -7.30 19.38 -1.80
CA PRO A 41 -8.24 20.10 -2.65
C PRO A 41 -9.05 19.18 -3.55
N LEU A 42 -8.45 18.15 -4.13
CA LEU A 42 -9.14 17.18 -4.99
C LEU A 42 -10.20 16.39 -4.21
N LEU A 43 -9.87 15.94 -3.00
CA LEU A 43 -10.83 15.27 -2.10
C LEU A 43 -11.99 16.16 -1.65
N ALA A 44 -11.80 17.49 -1.66
CA ALA A 44 -12.83 18.47 -1.32
C ALA A 44 -13.70 18.84 -2.52
N ALA A 45 -13.10 18.98 -3.70
CA ALA A 45 -13.81 19.26 -4.96
C ALA A 45 -14.62 18.05 -5.46
N HIS A 46 -14.17 16.84 -5.12
CA HIS A 46 -14.77 15.58 -5.55
C HIS A 46 -15.08 14.69 -4.33
N PRO A 47 -16.04 15.07 -3.46
CA PRO A 47 -16.40 14.27 -2.30
C PRO A 47 -16.94 12.91 -2.75
N ASP A 48 -16.47 11.84 -2.11
CA ASP A 48 -16.90 10.45 -2.30
C ASP A 48 -16.74 9.90 -3.72
N VAL A 49 -15.95 10.59 -4.55
CA VAL A 49 -15.55 10.14 -5.88
C VAL A 49 -14.37 9.16 -5.75
N PRO A 50 -14.48 7.92 -6.27
CA PRO A 50 -13.36 6.99 -6.31
C PRO A 50 -12.14 7.58 -6.99
N LEU A 51 -10.96 7.28 -6.45
CA LEU A 51 -9.68 7.68 -7.02
C LEU A 51 -9.05 6.52 -7.79
N VAL A 52 -8.31 6.83 -8.85
CA VAL A 52 -7.41 5.88 -9.49
C VAL A 52 -6.02 6.50 -9.48
N VAL A 53 -5.04 5.80 -8.92
CA VAL A 53 -3.65 6.24 -8.89
C VAL A 53 -2.90 5.56 -10.02
N ALA A 54 -2.49 6.31 -11.03
CA ALA A 54 -1.53 5.85 -12.02
C ALA A 54 -0.12 6.27 -11.57
N GLY A 55 0.62 5.30 -11.01
CA GLY A 55 1.83 5.59 -10.24
C GLY A 55 2.49 4.36 -9.63
N THR A 56 3.50 4.62 -8.82
CA THR A 56 4.23 3.64 -8.01
C THR A 56 3.47 3.30 -6.72
N ASP A 57 3.89 2.26 -6.00
CA ASP A 57 3.35 1.94 -4.67
C ASP A 57 3.51 3.12 -3.68
N ALA A 58 4.58 3.91 -3.83
CA ALA A 58 4.82 5.10 -3.03
C ALA A 58 3.82 6.23 -3.32
N ASP A 59 3.38 6.38 -4.57
CA ASP A 59 2.35 7.34 -4.97
C ASP A 59 1.01 6.95 -4.36
N LEU A 60 0.67 5.66 -4.41
CA LEU A 60 -0.52 5.13 -3.76
C LEU A 60 -0.46 5.35 -2.24
N ALA A 61 0.66 5.03 -1.59
CA ALA A 61 0.85 5.26 -0.16
C ALA A 61 0.66 6.74 0.22
N ALA A 62 1.13 7.67 -0.63
CA ALA A 62 0.95 9.10 -0.44
C ALA A 62 -0.53 9.51 -0.51
N VAL A 63 -1.31 8.97 -1.44
CA VAL A 63 -2.77 9.21 -1.51
C VAL A 63 -3.48 8.58 -0.31
N VAL A 64 -3.18 7.33 0.02
CA VAL A 64 -3.81 6.58 1.12
C VAL A 64 -3.59 7.25 2.47
N VAL A 65 -2.38 7.77 2.75
CA VAL A 65 -2.15 8.49 4.02
C VAL A 65 -2.97 9.79 4.10
N ARG A 66 -3.31 10.43 2.97
CA ARG A 66 -4.22 11.59 2.96
C ARG A 66 -5.66 11.17 3.24
N LEU A 67 -6.14 10.09 2.61
CA LEU A 67 -7.47 9.53 2.89
C LEU A 67 -7.62 9.16 4.36
N LEU A 68 -6.63 8.48 4.93
CA LEU A 68 -6.60 8.12 6.34
C LEU A 68 -6.69 9.36 7.25
N ARG A 69 -5.87 10.39 6.98
CA ARG A 69 -5.89 11.64 7.76
C ARG A 69 -7.19 12.43 7.64
N LYS A 70 -8.00 12.13 6.62
CA LYS A 70 -9.30 12.75 6.36
C LYS A 70 -10.48 11.87 6.82
N GLY A 71 -10.22 10.69 7.41
CA GLY A 71 -11.28 9.74 7.78
C GLY A 71 -12.05 9.20 6.58
N LYS A 72 -11.38 9.07 5.42
CA LYS A 72 -11.98 8.67 4.14
C LYS A 72 -11.53 7.30 3.64
N LEU A 73 -10.80 6.55 4.46
CA LEU A 73 -10.18 5.28 4.03
C LEU A 73 -11.23 4.23 3.65
N ALA A 74 -12.26 4.09 4.47
CA ALA A 74 -13.35 3.14 4.26
C ALA A 74 -14.43 3.62 3.26
N SER A 75 -14.48 4.91 2.93
CA SER A 75 -15.55 5.50 2.11
C SER A 75 -15.12 5.94 0.72
N THR A 76 -13.82 6.11 0.46
CA THR A 76 -13.29 6.52 -0.85
C THR A 76 -12.52 5.37 -1.48
N PRO A 77 -13.13 4.63 -2.44
CA PRO A 77 -12.43 3.58 -3.17
C PRO A 77 -11.22 4.11 -3.93
N VAL A 78 -10.16 3.30 -3.99
CA VAL A 78 -8.92 3.62 -4.70
C VAL A 78 -8.56 2.48 -5.64
N GLY A 79 -8.27 2.78 -6.89
CA GLY A 79 -7.66 1.87 -7.85
C GLY A 79 -6.18 2.18 -8.06
N LEU A 80 -5.42 1.21 -8.56
CA LEU A 80 -4.00 1.36 -8.90
C LEU A 80 -3.78 0.96 -10.36
N VAL A 81 -3.07 1.81 -11.09
CA VAL A 81 -2.48 1.52 -12.40
C VAL A 81 -0.96 1.57 -12.21
N PRO A 82 -0.30 0.41 -12.02
CA PRO A 82 1.11 0.37 -11.65
C PRO A 82 2.02 0.92 -12.73
N ALA A 83 2.83 1.94 -12.40
CA ALA A 83 3.82 2.52 -13.31
C ALA A 83 5.08 1.65 -13.50
N GLU A 84 5.32 0.75 -12.55
CA GLU A 84 6.46 -0.17 -12.51
C GLU A 84 6.06 -1.45 -11.75
N ALA A 85 7.03 -2.33 -11.47
CA ALA A 85 6.79 -3.51 -10.64
C ALA A 85 6.21 -3.12 -9.28
N SER A 86 5.01 -3.63 -8.97
CA SER A 86 4.22 -3.23 -7.81
C SER A 86 3.98 -4.41 -6.87
N GLU A 87 4.36 -4.24 -5.61
CA GLU A 87 4.04 -5.20 -4.56
C GLU A 87 2.56 -5.14 -4.20
N VAL A 88 1.93 -3.97 -4.26
CA VAL A 88 0.49 -3.82 -4.07
C VAL A 88 -0.28 -4.65 -5.11
N ALA A 89 0.10 -4.52 -6.38
CA ALA A 89 -0.52 -5.29 -7.46
C ALA A 89 -0.33 -6.79 -7.26
N ARG A 90 0.89 -7.22 -6.89
CA ARG A 90 1.20 -8.62 -6.59
C ARG A 90 0.39 -9.17 -5.42
N LEU A 91 0.29 -8.43 -4.31
CA LEU A 91 -0.41 -8.87 -3.10
C LEU A 91 -1.91 -9.06 -3.32
N TRP A 92 -2.50 -8.20 -4.15
CA TRP A 92 -3.94 -8.14 -4.33
C TRP A 92 -4.41 -8.70 -5.68
N GLY A 93 -3.51 -9.28 -6.47
CA GLY A 93 -3.81 -9.85 -7.78
C GLY A 93 -4.32 -8.83 -8.79
N LEU A 94 -3.83 -7.58 -8.72
CA LEU A 94 -4.17 -6.55 -9.70
C LEU A 94 -3.41 -6.78 -11.01
N PRO A 95 -3.98 -6.43 -12.17
CA PRO A 95 -3.24 -6.45 -13.42
C PRO A 95 -2.01 -5.53 -13.36
N THR A 96 -0.90 -5.97 -13.95
CA THR A 96 0.32 -5.15 -14.11
C THR A 96 0.48 -4.58 -15.52
N ASP A 97 -0.31 -5.05 -16.48
CA ASP A 97 -0.43 -4.41 -17.79
C ASP A 97 -1.21 -3.09 -17.65
N HIS A 98 -0.67 -2.00 -18.19
CA HIS A 98 -1.21 -0.65 -17.96
C HIS A 98 -2.67 -0.49 -18.42
N ASP A 99 -3.00 -0.93 -19.64
CA ASP A 99 -4.34 -0.73 -20.19
C ASP A 99 -5.36 -1.61 -19.46
N ARG A 100 -4.99 -2.87 -19.17
CA ARG A 100 -5.85 -3.75 -18.37
C ARG A 100 -6.01 -3.26 -16.94
N ALA A 101 -4.95 -2.73 -16.33
CA ALA A 101 -5.01 -2.16 -14.98
C ALA A 101 -5.92 -0.94 -14.96
N LEU A 102 -5.85 -0.06 -15.97
CA LEU A 102 -6.75 1.09 -16.09
C LEU A 102 -8.20 0.66 -16.27
N GLU A 103 -8.47 -0.31 -17.15
CA GLU A 103 -9.82 -0.85 -17.34
C GLU A 103 -10.40 -1.40 -16.03
N VAL A 104 -9.63 -2.21 -15.29
CA VAL A 104 -10.02 -2.76 -13.98
C VAL A 104 -10.21 -1.63 -12.96
N ALA A 105 -9.26 -0.69 -12.89
CA ALA A 105 -9.32 0.44 -11.97
C ALA A 105 -10.49 1.39 -12.25
N LEU A 106 -11.09 1.35 -13.45
CA LEU A 106 -12.26 2.13 -13.83
C LEU A 106 -13.59 1.38 -13.66
N SER A 107 -13.59 0.05 -13.70
CA SER A 107 -14.83 -0.75 -13.79
C SER A 107 -15.07 -1.72 -12.62
N ALA A 108 -14.02 -2.25 -11.99
CA ALA A 108 -14.18 -3.28 -10.98
C ALA A 108 -14.69 -2.74 -9.65
N ASP A 109 -15.28 -3.61 -8.83
CA ASP A 109 -15.75 -3.27 -7.50
C ASP A 109 -14.58 -3.16 -6.51
N PRO A 110 -14.70 -2.29 -5.48
CA PRO A 110 -13.76 -2.27 -4.38
C PRO A 110 -13.92 -3.46 -3.45
N GLN A 111 -12.80 -3.91 -2.88
CA GLN A 111 -12.76 -4.86 -1.78
C GLN A 111 -11.97 -4.27 -0.62
N PRO A 112 -12.36 -4.54 0.64
CA PRO A 112 -11.57 -4.12 1.79
C PRO A 112 -10.22 -4.85 1.81
N VAL A 113 -9.14 -4.10 1.92
CA VAL A 113 -7.79 -4.62 2.15
C VAL A 113 -7.13 -3.95 3.35
N PRO A 114 -6.40 -4.71 4.18
CA PRO A 114 -5.68 -4.13 5.31
C PRO A 114 -4.62 -3.12 4.89
N VAL A 115 -4.41 -2.11 5.72
CA VAL A 115 -3.31 -1.15 5.61
C VAL A 115 -2.55 -1.14 6.92
N ALA A 116 -1.21 -1.15 6.87
CA ALA A 116 -0.42 -0.97 8.09
C ALA A 116 -0.16 0.51 8.36
N ARG A 117 -0.01 0.84 9.65
CA ARG A 117 0.50 2.12 10.14
C ARG A 117 1.87 1.91 10.77
N ASP A 118 2.66 2.96 10.77
CA ASP A 118 3.88 3.03 11.58
C ASP A 118 3.83 4.17 12.61
N ASP A 119 4.74 4.12 13.57
CA ASP A 119 4.92 5.11 14.62
C ASP A 119 5.46 6.45 14.11
N ALA A 120 6.03 6.49 12.90
CA ALA A 120 6.39 7.72 12.19
C ALA A 120 5.21 8.39 11.47
N GLY A 121 3.98 7.86 11.62
CA GLY A 121 2.74 8.44 11.09
C GLY A 121 2.49 8.17 9.60
N GLY A 122 3.25 7.26 8.99
CA GLY A 122 3.05 6.77 7.63
C GLY A 122 2.08 5.62 7.53
N VAL A 123 1.94 5.10 6.31
CA VAL A 123 1.19 3.88 5.98
C VAL A 123 2.10 2.93 5.21
N LEU A 124 1.77 1.64 5.26
CA LEU A 124 2.34 0.62 4.39
C LEU A 124 1.20 -0.06 3.65
N VAL A 125 1.24 0.01 2.31
CA VAL A 125 0.19 -0.57 1.45
C VAL A 125 0.68 -1.76 0.62
N GLY A 126 2.00 -1.84 0.39
CA GLY A 126 2.66 -2.91 -0.34
C GLY A 126 3.66 -3.65 0.54
N LYS A 127 4.89 -3.13 0.68
CA LYS A 127 5.97 -3.86 1.34
C LYS A 127 6.94 -2.97 2.10
N GLY A 128 7.13 -3.30 3.37
CA GLY A 128 8.11 -2.72 4.28
C GLY A 128 9.33 -3.63 4.37
N THR A 129 10.53 -3.06 4.35
CA THR A 129 11.76 -3.86 4.42
C THR A 129 12.82 -3.27 5.34
N PHE A 130 13.59 -4.17 5.94
CA PHE A 130 14.91 -3.91 6.49
C PHE A 130 15.94 -4.79 5.78
N GLY A 131 17.10 -4.23 5.49
CA GLY A 131 18.27 -4.98 5.05
C GLY A 131 18.88 -5.81 6.20
N ALA A 132 20.16 -6.16 6.05
CA ALA A 132 20.87 -6.88 7.11
C ALA A 132 20.99 -6.00 8.36
N LEU A 133 20.68 -6.59 9.52
CA LEU A 133 20.77 -5.93 10.82
C LEU A 133 20.90 -6.94 11.95
N LYS A 134 21.25 -6.47 13.14
CA LYS A 134 21.10 -7.18 14.40
C LYS A 134 20.04 -6.54 15.29
N GLY A 135 19.15 -7.34 15.84
CA GLY A 135 18.07 -6.82 16.70
C GLY A 135 17.22 -7.89 17.37
N MET A 136 16.10 -7.44 17.92
CA MET A 136 15.02 -8.26 18.46
C MET A 136 13.72 -7.83 17.80
N ALA A 137 12.95 -8.78 17.30
CA ALA A 137 11.67 -8.51 16.68
C ALA A 137 10.56 -9.39 17.25
N TYR A 138 9.37 -8.81 17.37
CA TYR A 138 8.17 -9.47 17.88
C TYR A 138 7.03 -9.31 16.87
N CYS A 139 6.28 -10.38 16.69
CA CYS A 139 5.00 -10.41 15.99
C CYS A 139 3.93 -10.73 17.03
N ASP A 140 3.11 -9.75 17.42
CA ASP A 140 2.28 -9.82 18.62
C ASP A 140 3.11 -10.27 19.86
N ASP A 141 2.84 -11.45 20.42
CA ASP A 141 3.55 -12.05 21.55
C ASP A 141 4.68 -13.02 21.14
N THR A 142 4.83 -13.27 19.83
CA THR A 142 5.79 -14.23 19.29
C THR A 142 7.14 -13.57 19.00
N LEU A 143 8.22 -14.13 19.55
CA LEU A 143 9.59 -13.71 19.26
C LEU A 143 10.02 -14.14 17.85
N ALA A 144 9.92 -13.23 16.88
CA ALA A 144 10.25 -13.48 15.47
C ALA A 144 11.76 -13.41 15.17
N LEU A 145 12.52 -12.63 15.95
CA LEU A 145 13.97 -12.50 15.80
C LEU A 145 14.66 -12.26 17.14
N ARG A 146 15.80 -12.94 17.35
CA ARG A 146 16.82 -12.56 18.34
C ARG A 146 18.20 -12.69 17.71
N GLY A 147 18.88 -11.56 17.53
CA GLY A 147 20.23 -11.50 16.95
C GLY A 147 20.23 -11.07 15.48
N PRO A 148 21.08 -11.65 14.62
CA PRO A 148 21.26 -11.19 13.25
C PRO A 148 20.14 -11.65 12.29
N ALA A 149 19.71 -10.75 11.41
CA ALA A 149 18.89 -11.03 10.25
C ALA A 149 19.59 -10.51 8.97
N ARG A 150 19.44 -11.24 7.86
CA ARG A 150 19.83 -10.82 6.51
C ARG A 150 18.82 -9.86 5.90
N SER A 151 17.54 -10.07 6.19
CA SER A 151 16.45 -9.19 5.80
C SER A 151 15.23 -9.44 6.68
N ILE A 152 14.42 -8.40 6.81
CA ILE A 152 13.07 -8.50 7.35
C ILE A 152 12.13 -7.87 6.31
N GLU A 153 11.07 -8.59 5.95
CA GLU A 153 10.03 -8.12 5.04
C GLU A 153 8.70 -8.15 5.77
N VAL A 154 7.89 -7.10 5.62
CA VAL A 154 6.56 -6.97 6.21
C VAL A 154 5.61 -6.50 5.13
N TRP A 155 4.41 -7.06 5.04
CA TRP A 155 3.39 -6.62 4.09
C TRP A 155 1.99 -6.76 4.69
N PRO A 156 1.00 -5.98 4.20
CA PRO A 156 -0.38 -6.19 4.62
C PRO A 156 -0.90 -7.57 4.22
N ASP A 157 -1.66 -8.20 5.12
CA ASP A 157 -2.23 -9.54 4.94
C ASP A 157 -3.65 -9.59 5.48
N ARG A 158 -4.55 -10.32 4.80
CA ARG A 158 -5.99 -10.36 5.14
C ARG A 158 -6.31 -11.07 6.45
N GLU A 159 -5.48 -12.01 6.88
CA GLU A 159 -5.81 -12.88 8.00
C GLU A 159 -5.75 -12.13 9.34
N LEU A 160 -4.62 -11.49 9.67
CA LEU A 160 -4.47 -10.70 10.91
C LEU A 160 -4.08 -9.24 10.67
N GLY A 161 -3.82 -8.84 9.43
CA GLY A 161 -3.46 -7.48 9.05
C GLY A 161 -2.06 -7.36 8.46
N LEU A 162 -1.10 -8.14 8.94
CA LEU A 162 0.27 -8.16 8.46
C LEU A 162 0.78 -9.58 8.32
N ALA A 163 1.68 -9.79 7.38
CA ALA A 163 2.56 -10.94 7.32
C ALA A 163 4.02 -10.47 7.37
N VAL A 164 4.84 -11.22 8.10
CA VAL A 164 6.23 -10.89 8.39
C VAL A 164 7.11 -12.07 8.03
N GLN A 165 8.19 -11.81 7.30
CA GLN A 165 9.22 -12.80 7.03
C GLN A 165 10.58 -12.30 7.48
N VAL A 166 11.20 -13.05 8.40
CA VAL A 166 12.55 -12.80 8.90
C VAL A 166 13.50 -13.84 8.31
N ARG A 167 14.56 -13.39 7.64
CA ARG A 167 15.59 -14.29 7.07
C ARG A 167 16.88 -14.18 7.87
N THR A 168 17.27 -15.22 8.62
CA THR A 168 18.48 -15.22 9.47
C THR A 168 19.69 -15.96 8.85
N GLY A 169 19.45 -17.01 8.04
CA GLY A 169 20.49 -17.89 7.48
C GLY A 169 20.54 -17.93 5.93
N ARG A 170 21.52 -18.64 5.35
CA ARG A 170 21.66 -18.87 3.89
C ARG A 170 20.74 -19.98 3.35
N PHE A 171 20.32 -20.92 4.21
CA PHE A 171 19.66 -22.17 3.79
C PHE A 171 18.27 -22.39 4.40
N LYS A 172 17.80 -21.51 5.29
CA LYS A 172 16.43 -21.58 5.81
C LYS A 172 15.56 -20.58 5.05
N ARG A 173 14.55 -21.06 4.33
CA ARG A 173 13.41 -20.22 3.96
C ARG A 173 12.83 -19.69 5.27
N GLY A 174 12.77 -18.37 5.43
CA GLY A 174 12.14 -17.77 6.60
C GLY A 174 10.68 -18.20 6.65
N GLU A 175 10.20 -18.59 7.82
CA GLU A 175 8.78 -18.77 8.06
C GLU A 175 8.08 -17.41 7.94
N THR A 176 6.88 -17.41 7.36
CA THR A 176 6.03 -16.22 7.32
C THR A 176 5.10 -16.28 8.52
N LEU A 177 5.12 -15.23 9.36
CA LEU A 177 4.25 -15.08 10.51
C LEU A 177 3.14 -14.09 10.17
N THR A 178 1.88 -14.52 10.27
CA THR A 178 0.73 -13.60 10.24
C THR A 178 0.58 -12.94 11.62
N THR A 179 0.35 -11.62 11.67
CA THR A 179 0.32 -10.84 12.91
C THR A 179 -0.49 -9.56 12.76
N ARG A 180 -0.97 -8.99 13.88
CA ARG A 180 -1.56 -7.65 13.89
C ARG A 180 -0.52 -6.54 14.04
N ALA A 181 0.63 -6.86 14.66
CA ALA A 181 1.66 -5.87 14.95
C ALA A 181 3.06 -6.50 14.93
N PHE A 182 3.94 -5.87 14.16
CA PHE A 182 5.37 -6.16 14.11
C PHE A 182 6.14 -5.05 14.81
N GLN A 183 6.99 -5.41 15.76
CA GLN A 183 7.85 -4.48 16.50
C GLN A 183 9.30 -4.91 16.37
N LEU A 184 10.18 -3.95 16.08
CA LEU A 184 11.62 -4.15 15.95
C LEU A 184 12.36 -3.20 16.89
N ALA A 185 13.33 -3.73 17.62
CA ALA A 185 14.42 -2.97 18.23
C ALA A 185 15.74 -3.48 17.65
N CYS A 186 16.58 -2.61 17.12
CA CYS A 186 17.77 -2.98 16.36
C CYS A 186 18.92 -1.98 16.54
N GLU A 187 20.09 -2.36 16.06
CA GLU A 187 21.13 -1.39 15.74
C GLU A 187 20.63 -0.39 14.68
N PRO A 188 21.27 0.80 14.55
CA PRO A 188 20.82 1.84 13.62
C PRO A 188 20.62 1.30 12.19
N ALA A 189 19.37 1.26 11.76
CA ALA A 189 18.96 0.75 10.45
C ALA A 189 18.04 1.74 9.74
N ARG A 190 17.86 1.58 8.43
CA ARG A 190 16.96 2.43 7.63
C ARG A 190 15.85 1.58 7.03
N PRO A 191 14.60 1.68 7.52
CA PRO A 191 13.48 0.98 6.91
C PRO A 191 13.18 1.55 5.53
N THR A 192 12.63 0.71 4.66
CA THR A 192 11.99 1.12 3.41
C THR A 192 10.49 0.85 3.52
N ARG A 193 9.65 1.77 3.02
CA ARG A 193 8.20 1.60 2.90
C ARG A 193 7.82 1.80 1.45
N ASP A 194 7.21 0.81 0.83
CA ASP A 194 6.66 0.92 -0.53
C ASP A 194 7.70 1.51 -1.51
N GLY A 195 8.94 0.98 -1.42
CA GLY A 195 10.09 1.42 -2.23
C GLY A 195 10.81 2.68 -1.75
N VAL A 196 10.29 3.41 -0.75
CA VAL A 196 10.89 4.66 -0.26
C VAL A 196 11.66 4.46 1.06
N PRO A 197 12.98 4.67 1.08
CA PRO A 197 13.76 4.65 2.32
C PRO A 197 13.30 5.77 3.27
N TYR A 198 13.15 5.44 4.54
CA TYR A 198 12.89 6.45 5.58
C TYR A 198 14.09 7.42 5.65
N PRO A 199 13.88 8.75 5.81
CA PRO A 199 14.94 9.75 5.68
C PRO A 199 16.01 9.68 6.77
N ARG A 200 15.78 8.98 7.88
CA ARG A 200 16.73 8.85 9.00
C ARG A 200 16.96 7.38 9.35
N THR A 201 18.06 7.10 10.04
CA THR A 201 18.22 5.81 10.72
C THR A 201 17.33 5.75 11.96
N VAL A 202 16.95 4.54 12.34
CA VAL A 202 16.13 4.25 13.51
C VAL A 202 16.72 3.06 14.25
N GLU A 203 16.51 3.02 15.56
CA GLU A 203 16.87 1.88 16.42
C GLU A 203 15.63 1.09 16.84
N ARG A 204 14.45 1.59 16.48
CA ARG A 204 13.16 0.94 16.69
C ARG A 204 12.21 1.29 15.57
N TRP A 205 11.32 0.36 15.25
CA TRP A 205 10.26 0.57 14.27
C TRP A 205 9.09 -0.35 14.58
N THR A 206 7.87 0.13 14.32
CA THR A 206 6.67 -0.68 14.46
C THR A 206 5.81 -0.55 13.22
N TRP A 207 5.29 -1.67 12.74
CA TRP A 207 4.14 -1.70 11.83
C TRP A 207 2.97 -2.40 12.51
N TYR A 208 1.77 -1.85 12.40
CA TYR A 208 0.56 -2.43 12.98
C TYR A 208 -0.64 -2.27 12.04
N ARG A 209 -1.56 -3.23 12.05
CA ARG A 209 -2.81 -3.17 11.28
C ARG A 209 -3.61 -1.93 11.71
N HIS A 210 -4.04 -1.13 10.74
CA HIS A 210 -4.98 -0.05 11.01
C HIS A 210 -6.38 -0.60 11.32
N THR A 211 -7.21 0.20 12.00
CA THR A 211 -8.56 -0.22 12.38
C THR A 211 -9.51 -0.30 11.19
N GLU A 212 -9.33 0.59 10.21
CA GLU A 212 -10.09 0.63 8.97
C GLU A 212 -9.29 0.02 7.81
N ASP A 213 -10.01 -0.65 6.91
CA ASP A 213 -9.44 -1.19 5.68
C ASP A 213 -9.58 -0.16 4.54
N LEU A 214 -8.63 -0.20 3.60
CA LEU A 214 -8.72 0.53 2.35
C LEU A 214 -9.72 -0.17 1.43
N GLN A 215 -10.62 0.59 0.80
CA GLN A 215 -11.46 0.08 -0.28
C GLN A 215 -10.65 0.04 -1.59
N LEU A 216 -9.97 -1.07 -1.87
CA LEU A 216 -9.11 -1.23 -3.06
C LEU A 216 -9.89 -1.84 -4.23
N ILE A 217 -9.95 -1.11 -5.33
CA ILE A 217 -10.64 -1.51 -6.56
C ILE A 217 -9.91 -2.66 -7.25
N GLY A 218 -10.67 -3.70 -7.64
CA GLY A 218 -10.15 -4.82 -8.42
C GLY A 218 -9.29 -5.81 -7.63
N ALA A 219 -9.14 -5.60 -6.33
CA ALA A 219 -8.44 -6.53 -5.46
C ALA A 219 -9.17 -7.87 -5.44
N SER A 220 -8.44 -8.94 -5.73
CA SER A 220 -8.95 -10.30 -5.71
C SER A 220 -8.68 -10.96 -4.36
N ALA A 221 -9.63 -11.78 -3.91
CA ALA A 221 -9.40 -12.72 -2.83
C ALA A 221 -8.63 -13.93 -3.39
N GLN A 222 -7.30 -13.85 -3.51
CA GLN A 222 -6.48 -15.04 -3.76
C GLN A 222 -5.76 -15.50 -2.49
N GLN A 223 -5.85 -16.83 -2.29
CA GLN A 223 -5.35 -17.64 -1.19
C GLN A 223 -3.82 -17.82 -1.29
N HIS A 224 -3.17 -17.94 -0.13
CA HIS A 224 -1.73 -18.26 0.03
C HIS A 224 -1.27 -19.47 -0.79
#